data_AF-A0A7C5XBU9-F1
#
_entry.id   AF-A0A7C5XBU9-F1
#
_cell.length_a   1.000
_cell.length_b   1.000
_cell.length_c   1.000
_cell.angle_alpha   90.00
_cell.angle_beta   90.00
_cell.angle_gamma   90.00
#
_symmetry.space_group_name_H-M   'P 1'
#
loop_
_entity.id
_entity.type
_entity.pdbx_description
1 polymer ?
#
loop_
_entity_poly.entity_id
_entity_poly.type
_entity_poly.pdbx_seq_one_letter_code
_entity_poly.pdbx_strand_id
1 'polypeptide(L)'
;MRNPYAAVLGALAPRSINPPNAVLAALNRLVWLPKFGPPFTVVSSDFSVEKVEVEKPWLLMTAWRLGLDGPVTSVEGAKSVVEHRLYMRNPLAKMSVVVPRPRRLASVFATVKTATGLVAEVLQELGLLYAEVTLGDYGGRLYVLDVDPVPPVETREEATALAELI
;
A
#
# COMPACT_ATOMS: atom_id res chain seq x y z
N MET A 1 8.10 19.18 8.09
CA MET A 1 6.89 19.70 7.41
C MET A 1 5.90 18.56 7.27
N ARG A 2 4.68 18.69 7.82
CA ARG A 2 3.62 17.68 7.64
C ARG A 2 3.06 17.79 6.22
N ASN A 3 2.92 16.65 5.54
CA ASN A 3 2.39 16.58 4.19
C ASN A 3 0.92 17.04 4.16
N PRO A 4 0.55 18.09 3.41
CA PRO A 4 -0.79 18.67 3.46
C PRO A 4 -1.88 17.68 3.01
N TYR A 5 -1.58 16.76 2.10
CA TYR A 5 -2.54 15.76 1.63
C TYR A 5 -2.80 14.67 2.67
N ALA A 6 -1.78 14.28 3.43
CA ALA A 6 -1.93 13.38 4.57
C ALA A 6 -2.85 14.04 5.63
N ALA A 7 -2.62 15.32 5.93
CA ALA A 7 -3.48 16.07 6.84
C ALA A 7 -4.94 16.17 6.34
N VAL A 8 -5.16 16.36 5.03
CA VAL A 8 -6.51 16.36 4.43
C VAL A 8 -7.19 14.99 4.53
N LEU A 9 -6.48 13.89 4.23
CA LEU A 9 -7.04 12.54 4.31
C LEU A 9 -7.41 12.16 5.75
N GLY A 10 -6.59 12.51 6.74
CA GLY A 10 -6.93 12.33 8.15
C GLY A 10 -8.08 13.25 8.63
N ALA A 11 -8.17 14.47 8.08
CA ALA A 11 -9.22 15.44 8.42
C ALA A 11 -10.58 15.15 7.77
N LEU A 12 -10.63 14.38 6.68
CA LEU A 12 -11.88 13.94 6.03
C LEU A 12 -12.56 12.77 6.74
N ALA A 13 -11.89 12.18 7.73
CA ALA A 13 -12.31 10.97 8.43
C ALA A 13 -12.56 11.15 9.95
N PRO A 14 -13.10 12.27 10.47
CA PRO A 14 -13.26 12.46 11.91
C PRO A 14 -14.30 11.50 12.54
N ARG A 15 -15.14 10.88 11.71
CA ARG A 15 -16.10 9.82 12.09
C ARG A 15 -15.76 8.46 11.49
N SER A 16 -14.54 8.28 11.00
CA SER A 16 -14.09 6.96 10.56
C SER A 16 -13.97 6.02 11.75
N ILE A 17 -14.37 4.76 11.55
CA ILE A 17 -14.12 3.68 12.52
C ILE A 17 -12.61 3.55 12.75
N ASN A 18 -11.80 3.66 11.70
CA ASN A 18 -10.35 3.69 11.82
C ASN A 18 -9.85 5.06 12.33
N PRO A 19 -8.97 5.10 13.35
CA PRO A 19 -8.35 6.33 13.82
C PRO A 19 -7.60 7.08 12.70
N PRO A 20 -7.64 8.42 12.63
CA PRO A 20 -6.99 9.18 11.55
C PRO A 20 -5.49 8.92 11.39
N ASN A 21 -4.77 8.72 12.50
CA ASN A 21 -3.35 8.37 12.48
C ASN A 21 -3.10 6.97 11.90
N ALA A 22 -3.99 6.01 12.17
CA ALA A 22 -3.92 4.66 11.61
C ALA A 22 -4.14 4.67 10.10
N VAL A 23 -5.12 5.46 9.63
CA VAL A 23 -5.35 5.71 8.19
C VAL A 23 -4.09 6.25 7.52
N LEU A 24 -3.46 7.26 8.13
CA LEU A 24 -2.23 7.85 7.60
C LEU A 24 -1.06 6.87 7.54
N ALA A 25 -0.89 6.04 8.58
CA ALA A 25 0.15 5.02 8.63
C ALA A 25 -0.05 3.96 7.55
N ALA A 26 -1.30 3.52 7.33
CA ALA A 26 -1.66 2.56 6.29
C ALA A 26 -1.36 3.07 4.87
N LEU A 27 -1.75 4.33 4.58
CA LEU A 27 -1.58 4.91 3.26
C LEU A 27 -0.11 5.16 2.88
N ASN A 28 0.80 5.28 3.85
CA ASN A 28 2.23 5.44 3.58
C ASN A 28 2.95 4.10 3.63
N ARG A 29 3.22 3.53 2.46
CA ARG A 29 3.84 2.20 2.32
C ARG A 29 5.20 2.11 2.97
N LEU A 30 5.95 3.21 3.03
CA LEU A 30 7.27 3.23 3.67
C LEU A 30 7.21 3.06 5.20
N VAL A 31 6.03 3.19 5.82
CA VAL A 31 5.83 2.93 7.26
C VAL A 31 5.85 1.43 7.54
N TRP A 32 5.27 0.61 6.65
CA TRP A 32 5.01 -0.81 6.94
C TRP A 32 5.76 -1.79 6.02
N LEU A 33 6.20 -1.35 4.84
CA LEU A 33 7.00 -2.18 3.91
C LEU A 33 8.25 -2.78 4.55
N PRO A 34 9.04 -2.06 5.40
CA PRO A 34 10.23 -2.65 6.02
C PRO A 34 9.93 -3.89 6.87
N LYS A 35 8.73 -3.99 7.46
CA LYS A 35 8.32 -5.10 8.33
C LYS A 35 7.56 -6.17 7.57
N PHE A 36 6.61 -5.78 6.71
CA PHE A 36 5.66 -6.71 6.11
C PHE A 36 5.80 -6.88 4.60
N GLY A 37 6.54 -5.98 3.94
CA GLY A 37 6.72 -5.98 2.50
C GLY A 37 7.79 -6.95 2.00
N PRO A 38 7.80 -7.24 0.69
CA PRO A 38 8.90 -7.97 0.06
C PRO A 38 10.16 -7.10 0.04
N PRO A 39 11.34 -7.65 -0.35
CA PRO A 39 12.50 -6.83 -0.70
C PRO A 39 12.10 -5.73 -1.69
N PHE A 40 12.47 -4.49 -1.39
CA PHE A 40 12.05 -3.33 -2.17
C PHE A 40 13.18 -2.32 -2.37
N THR A 41 13.04 -1.45 -3.36
CA THR A 41 13.91 -0.30 -3.58
C THR A 41 13.06 0.96 -3.75
N VAL A 42 13.46 2.05 -3.10
CA VAL A 42 12.81 3.34 -3.27
C VAL A 42 13.53 4.12 -4.37
N VAL A 43 12.77 4.62 -5.34
CA VAL A 43 13.30 5.45 -6.43
C VAL A 43 12.55 6.76 -6.50
N SER A 44 13.29 7.85 -6.66
CA SER A 44 12.75 9.22 -6.77
C SER A 44 13.12 9.92 -8.07
N SER A 45 13.86 9.24 -8.95
CA SER A 45 14.24 9.73 -10.29
C SER A 45 14.42 8.56 -11.25
N ASP A 46 14.34 8.86 -12.54
CA ASP A 46 14.71 8.01 -13.67
C ASP A 46 16.13 7.42 -13.52
N PHE A 47 17.13 8.23 -13.16
CA PHE A 47 18.51 7.77 -12.93
C PHE A 47 18.62 6.74 -11.81
N SER A 48 17.73 6.79 -10.83
CA SER A 48 17.74 5.85 -9.70
C SER A 48 17.24 4.45 -10.12
N VAL A 49 16.46 4.37 -11.20
CA VAL A 49 15.90 3.11 -11.71
C VAL A 49 17.00 2.19 -12.24
N GLU A 50 18.06 2.75 -12.83
CA GLU A 50 19.19 1.96 -13.36
C GLU A 50 19.97 1.21 -12.28
N LYS A 51 19.87 1.69 -11.03
CA LYS A 51 20.58 1.15 -9.86
C LYS A 51 19.73 0.16 -9.06
N VAL A 52 18.54 -0.19 -9.55
CA VAL A 52 17.67 -1.13 -8.87
C VAL A 52 18.21 -2.55 -9.04
N GLU A 53 18.62 -3.16 -7.92
CA GLU A 53 19.15 -4.53 -7.87
C GLU A 53 18.07 -5.60 -7.67
N VAL A 54 16.81 -5.18 -7.54
CA VAL A 54 15.65 -6.07 -7.40
C VAL A 54 15.39 -6.81 -8.71
N GLU A 55 15.09 -8.11 -8.63
CA GLU A 55 14.84 -8.95 -9.79
C GLU A 55 13.60 -8.50 -10.60
N LYS A 56 13.72 -8.52 -11.95
CA LYS A 56 12.63 -8.22 -12.89
C LYS A 56 11.80 -9.49 -13.17
N PRO A 57 10.51 -9.38 -13.53
CA PRO A 57 9.74 -8.16 -13.73
C PRO A 57 9.36 -7.48 -12.40
N TRP A 58 9.09 -6.17 -12.45
CA TRP A 58 8.77 -5.35 -11.29
C TRP A 58 7.27 -5.07 -11.17
N LEU A 59 6.83 -4.81 -9.95
CA LEU A 59 5.63 -4.04 -9.65
C LEU A 59 6.08 -2.66 -9.14
N LEU A 60 5.72 -1.62 -9.88
CA LEU A 60 6.09 -0.24 -9.57
C LEU A 60 4.94 0.44 -8.84
N MET A 61 5.16 0.73 -7.56
CA MET A 61 4.17 1.31 -6.67
C MET A 61 4.53 2.76 -6.36
N THR A 62 3.59 3.56 -5.90
CA THR A 62 3.90 4.85 -5.25
C THR A 62 4.16 4.64 -3.74
N ALA A 63 4.99 5.49 -3.13
CA ALA A 63 5.24 5.42 -1.68
C ALA A 63 3.97 5.68 -0.86
N TRP A 64 3.05 6.49 -1.40
CA TRP A 64 1.70 6.65 -0.89
C TRP A 64 0.74 5.81 -1.71
N ARG A 65 -0.29 5.22 -1.09
CA ARG A 65 -1.35 4.53 -1.81
C ARG A 65 -2.17 5.54 -2.63
N LEU A 66 -2.03 5.50 -3.96
CA LEU A 66 -2.67 6.43 -4.90
C LEU A 66 -3.41 5.73 -6.05
N GLY A 67 -3.41 4.40 -6.11
CA GLY A 67 -3.98 3.65 -7.24
C GLY A 67 -3.21 3.85 -8.55
N LEU A 68 -1.93 4.23 -8.48
CA LEU A 68 -1.04 4.44 -9.64
C LEU A 68 -0.03 3.31 -9.79
N ASP A 69 -0.30 2.15 -9.19
CA ASP A 69 0.61 1.01 -9.18
C ASP A 69 0.48 0.22 -10.48
N GLY A 70 1.57 -0.34 -10.98
CA GLY A 70 1.54 -1.09 -12.24
C GLY A 70 2.75 -1.97 -12.49
N PRO A 71 2.59 -3.09 -13.22
CA PRO A 71 3.70 -3.96 -13.56
C PRO A 71 4.58 -3.32 -14.62
N VAL A 72 5.90 -3.54 -14.52
CA VAL A 72 6.88 -3.06 -15.49
C VAL A 72 7.92 -4.14 -15.75
N THR A 73 8.23 -4.40 -17.02
CA THR A 73 9.14 -5.48 -17.42
C THR A 73 10.54 -5.00 -17.82
N SER A 74 10.74 -3.69 -17.97
CA SER A 74 12.01 -3.10 -18.41
C SER A 74 12.39 -1.86 -17.61
N VAL A 75 13.69 -1.53 -17.62
CA VAL A 75 14.23 -0.30 -16.99
C VAL A 75 13.66 0.93 -17.67
N GLU A 76 13.61 0.95 -19.01
CA GLU A 76 13.07 2.08 -19.78
C GLU A 76 11.57 2.30 -19.52
N GLY A 77 10.80 1.21 -19.40
CA GLY A 77 9.40 1.31 -18.99
C GLY A 77 9.26 1.93 -17.59
N ALA A 78 10.14 1.57 -16.66
CA ALA A 78 10.10 2.07 -15.30
C ALA A 78 10.52 3.54 -15.22
N LYS A 79 11.55 3.95 -15.98
CA LYS A 79 11.93 5.36 -16.15
C LYS A 79 10.76 6.19 -16.67
N SER A 80 10.10 5.74 -17.75
CA SER A 80 8.95 6.44 -18.32
C SER A 80 7.82 6.65 -17.30
N VAL A 81 7.51 5.63 -16.48
CA VAL A 81 6.52 5.77 -15.41
C VAL A 81 6.97 6.75 -14.32
N VAL A 82 8.24 6.70 -13.89
CA VAL A 82 8.79 7.62 -12.87
C VAL A 82 8.80 9.06 -13.38
N GLU A 83 9.20 9.30 -14.62
CA GLU A 83 9.14 10.61 -15.27
C GLU A 83 7.70 11.14 -15.32
N HIS A 84 6.75 10.30 -15.75
CA HIS A 84 5.34 10.69 -15.79
C HIS A 84 4.84 11.14 -14.40
N ARG A 85 5.19 10.41 -13.34
CA ARG A 85 4.83 10.77 -11.96
C ARG A 85 5.42 12.11 -11.52
N LEU A 86 6.61 12.47 -11.99
CA LEU A 86 7.20 13.81 -11.75
C LEU A 86 6.39 14.91 -12.45
N TYR A 87 5.85 14.66 -13.64
CA TYR A 87 5.03 15.60 -14.40
C TYR A 87 3.62 15.82 -13.85
N MET A 88 3.05 14.84 -13.12
CA MET A 88 1.69 14.94 -12.56
C MET A 88 1.47 16.10 -11.58
N ARG A 89 2.54 16.81 -11.16
CA ARG A 89 2.52 17.87 -10.15
C ARG A 89 1.90 17.44 -8.81
N ASN A 90 1.72 16.14 -8.59
CA ASN A 90 1.27 15.56 -7.34
C ASN A 90 2.50 15.18 -6.49
N PRO A 91 2.77 15.87 -5.36
CA PRO A 91 3.93 15.56 -4.53
C PRO A 91 3.90 14.14 -3.93
N LEU A 92 2.73 13.53 -3.76
CA LEU A 92 2.60 12.16 -3.25
C LEU A 92 3.05 11.09 -4.25
N ALA A 93 3.00 11.40 -5.56
CA ALA A 93 3.34 10.46 -6.62
C ALA A 93 4.84 10.42 -6.94
N LYS A 94 5.62 11.40 -6.45
CA LYS A 94 7.04 11.58 -6.82
C LYS A 94 7.97 10.44 -6.39
N MET A 95 7.64 9.79 -5.28
CA MET A 95 8.42 8.66 -4.77
C MET A 95 7.77 7.36 -5.17
N SER A 96 8.56 6.50 -5.80
CA SER A 96 8.13 5.19 -6.24
C SER A 96 8.83 4.10 -5.43
N VAL A 97 8.12 3.00 -5.20
CA VAL A 97 8.65 1.78 -4.60
C VAL A 97 8.67 0.72 -5.68
N VAL A 98 9.82 0.07 -5.85
CA VAL A 98 10.01 -1.05 -6.76
C VAL A 98 10.08 -2.32 -5.94
N VAL A 99 9.20 -3.28 -6.25
CA VAL A 99 9.22 -4.63 -5.69
C VAL A 99 9.27 -5.65 -6.83
N PRO A 100 9.78 -6.88 -6.61
CA PRO A 100 9.64 -7.94 -7.60
C PRO A 100 8.14 -8.18 -7.85
N ARG A 101 7.78 -8.57 -9.06
CA ARG A 101 6.38 -8.86 -9.36
C ARG A 101 5.93 -10.13 -8.61
N PRO A 102 4.83 -10.09 -7.84
CA PRO A 102 4.30 -11.28 -7.19
C PRO A 102 3.75 -12.27 -8.22
N ARG A 103 3.77 -13.57 -7.89
CA ARG A 103 3.19 -14.62 -8.74
C ARG A 103 1.67 -14.57 -8.74
N ARG A 104 1.10 -14.30 -7.56
CA ARG A 104 -0.35 -14.19 -7.32
C ARG A 104 -0.62 -13.09 -6.31
N LEU A 105 -1.80 -12.50 -6.42
CA LEU A 105 -2.33 -11.52 -5.48
C LEU A 105 -3.58 -12.11 -4.81
N ALA A 106 -3.77 -11.79 -3.53
CA ALA A 106 -4.99 -12.07 -2.79
C ALA A 106 -5.33 -10.87 -1.92
N SER A 107 -6.52 -10.31 -2.09
CA SER A 107 -7.05 -9.27 -1.21
C SER A 107 -7.89 -9.90 -0.12
N VAL A 108 -7.67 -9.47 1.12
CA VAL A 108 -8.41 -9.96 2.28
C VAL A 108 -8.99 -8.78 3.03
N PHE A 109 -10.32 -8.65 2.99
CA PHE A 109 -11.04 -7.80 3.91
C PHE A 109 -11.02 -8.43 5.31
N ALA A 110 -10.58 -7.68 6.32
CA ALA A 110 -10.54 -8.16 7.69
C ALA A 110 -10.83 -7.06 8.70
N THR A 111 -11.38 -7.46 9.85
CA THR A 111 -11.53 -6.62 11.03
C THR A 111 -10.65 -7.12 12.15
N VAL A 112 -10.42 -6.32 13.19
CA VAL A 112 -9.66 -6.76 14.39
C VAL A 112 -10.28 -7.96 15.10
N LYS A 113 -11.56 -8.27 14.85
CA LYS A 113 -12.25 -9.43 15.41
C LYS A 113 -12.09 -10.69 14.57
N THR A 114 -11.93 -10.56 13.26
CA THR A 114 -11.91 -11.68 12.31
C THR A 114 -10.53 -11.98 11.74
N ALA A 115 -9.60 -11.03 11.81
CA ALA A 115 -8.27 -11.16 11.24
C ALA A 115 -7.46 -12.27 11.93
N THR A 116 -6.67 -12.99 11.13
CA THR A 116 -5.73 -14.01 11.62
C THR A 116 -4.39 -13.89 10.90
N GLY A 117 -3.32 -14.45 11.51
CA GLY A 117 -1.98 -14.49 10.92
C GLY A 117 -1.43 -13.11 10.56
N LEU A 118 -0.76 -13.03 9.40
CA LEU A 118 -0.11 -11.81 8.91
C LEU A 118 -1.07 -10.60 8.82
N VAL A 119 -2.33 -10.83 8.45
CA VAL A 119 -3.32 -9.73 8.34
C VAL A 119 -3.64 -9.16 9.72
N ALA A 120 -3.77 -10.00 10.76
CA ALA A 120 -3.97 -9.54 12.13
C ALA A 120 -2.79 -8.72 12.64
N GLU A 121 -1.56 -9.16 12.36
CA GLU A 121 -0.34 -8.44 12.73
C GLU A 121 -0.27 -7.05 12.09
N VAL A 122 -0.69 -6.93 10.82
CA VAL A 122 -0.73 -5.64 10.10
C VAL A 122 -1.75 -4.70 10.74
N LEU A 123 -2.98 -5.17 10.99
CA LEU A 123 -4.02 -4.35 11.62
C LEU A 123 -3.57 -3.85 12.99
N GLN A 124 -2.99 -4.75 13.80
CA GLN A 124 -2.50 -4.41 15.13
C GLN A 124 -1.36 -3.39 15.09
N GLU A 125 -0.36 -3.60 14.24
CA GLU A 125 0.80 -2.70 14.13
C GLU A 125 0.38 -1.29 13.68
N LEU A 126 -0.56 -1.21 12.74
CA LEU A 126 -1.03 0.06 12.19
C LEU A 126 -2.13 0.72 13.04
N GLY A 127 -2.68 0.03 14.04
CA GLY A 127 -3.79 0.50 14.85
C GLY A 127 -5.11 0.61 14.08
N LEU A 128 -5.30 -0.23 13.06
CA LEU A 128 -6.51 -0.30 12.24
C LEU A 128 -7.52 -1.24 12.89
N LEU A 129 -8.80 -0.85 12.90
CA LEU A 129 -9.93 -1.68 13.31
C LEU A 129 -10.44 -2.55 12.17
N TYR A 130 -10.25 -2.13 10.92
CA TYR A 130 -10.51 -2.92 9.71
C TYR A 130 -9.66 -2.43 8.54
N ALA A 131 -9.43 -3.28 7.55
CA ALA A 131 -8.82 -2.89 6.27
C ALA A 131 -9.05 -3.99 5.23
N GLU A 132 -8.81 -3.65 3.97
CA GLU A 132 -8.46 -4.64 2.96
C GLU A 132 -6.93 -4.71 2.85
N VAL A 133 -6.37 -5.90 3.05
CA VAL A 133 -4.93 -6.14 2.92
C VAL A 133 -4.67 -6.97 1.67
N THR A 134 -3.89 -6.43 0.74
CA THR A 134 -3.45 -7.15 -0.45
C THR A 134 -2.13 -7.87 -0.16
N LEU A 135 -2.14 -9.19 -0.33
CA LEU A 135 -0.99 -10.07 -0.15
C LEU A 135 -0.46 -10.52 -1.51
N GLY A 136 0.86 -10.55 -1.65
CA GLY A 136 1.57 -11.12 -2.79
C GLY A 136 2.27 -12.43 -2.45
N ASP A 137 2.11 -13.45 -3.31
CA ASP A 137 2.81 -14.74 -3.23
C ASP A 137 4.14 -14.68 -4.00
N TYR A 138 5.24 -14.91 -3.28
CA TYR A 138 6.62 -14.96 -3.78
C TYR A 138 7.23 -16.36 -3.67
N GLY A 139 6.47 -17.38 -4.11
CA GLY A 139 6.95 -18.76 -4.11
C GLY A 139 6.72 -19.48 -2.78
N GLY A 140 5.55 -19.25 -2.17
CA GLY A 140 5.15 -19.85 -0.90
C GLY A 140 5.31 -18.92 0.30
N ARG A 141 5.97 -17.77 0.12
CA ARG A 141 6.03 -16.71 1.13
C ARG A 141 5.09 -15.56 0.75
N LEU A 142 4.21 -15.19 1.67
CA LEU A 142 3.30 -14.07 1.53
C LEU A 142 3.94 -12.80 2.09
N TYR A 143 3.78 -11.71 1.36
CA TYR A 143 4.15 -10.36 1.78
C TYR A 143 2.99 -9.40 1.56
N VAL A 144 2.93 -8.35 2.36
CA VAL A 144 1.94 -7.28 2.20
C VAL A 144 2.38 -6.37 1.05
N LEU A 145 1.44 -6.07 0.15
CA LEU A 145 1.65 -5.17 -0.99
C LEU A 145 0.74 -3.96 -0.95
N ASP A 146 -0.44 -4.06 -0.33
CA ASP A 146 -1.29 -2.89 -0.13
C ASP A 146 -2.09 -3.03 1.16
N VAL A 147 -2.41 -1.89 1.76
CA VAL A 147 -3.32 -1.79 2.91
C VAL A 147 -4.28 -0.65 2.59
N ASP A 148 -5.53 -0.99 2.28
CA ASP A 148 -6.60 -0.01 2.16
C ASP A 148 -7.28 0.14 3.53
N PRO A 149 -7.12 1.29 4.22
CA PRO A 149 -7.78 1.53 5.50
C PRO A 149 -9.25 1.95 5.36
N VAL A 150 -9.76 2.15 4.15
CA VAL A 150 -11.15 2.53 3.86
C VAL A 150 -11.66 1.81 2.59
N PRO A 151 -11.57 0.46 2.55
CA PRO A 151 -11.99 -0.28 1.37
C PRO A 151 -13.51 -0.13 1.13
N PRO A 152 -13.96 -0.23 -0.13
CA PRO A 152 -15.38 -0.39 -0.41
C PRO A 152 -15.92 -1.64 0.30
N VAL A 153 -17.16 -1.57 0.77
CA VAL A 153 -17.87 -2.71 1.36
C VAL A 153 -18.77 -3.29 0.28
N GLU A 154 -18.44 -4.49 -0.19
CA GLU A 154 -19.06 -5.07 -1.37
C GLU A 154 -20.04 -6.19 -1.02
N THR A 155 -19.85 -6.82 0.14
CA THR A 155 -20.66 -7.96 0.58
C THR A 155 -21.44 -7.69 1.85
N ARG A 156 -22.49 -8.48 2.08
CA ARG A 156 -23.29 -8.41 3.31
C ARG A 156 -22.47 -8.87 4.52
N GLU A 157 -21.60 -9.84 4.32
CA GLU A 157 -20.70 -10.39 5.32
C GLU A 157 -19.73 -9.31 5.82
N GLU A 158 -19.10 -8.55 4.93
CA GLU A 158 -18.23 -7.42 5.28
C GLU A 158 -18.99 -6.31 6.03
N ALA A 159 -20.18 -5.96 5.54
CA ALA A 159 -21.03 -4.96 6.20
C ALA A 159 -21.41 -5.39 7.63
N THR A 160 -21.71 -6.68 7.83
CA THR A 160 -22.03 -7.25 9.14
C THR A 160 -20.80 -7.21 10.06
N ALA A 161 -19.63 -7.63 9.55
CA ALA A 161 -18.39 -7.60 10.31
C ALA A 161 -17.99 -6.18 10.73
N LEU A 162 -18.27 -5.16 9.89
CA LEU A 162 -18.06 -3.75 10.24
C LEU A 162 -19.04 -3.24 11.28
N ALA A 163 -20.32 -3.60 11.15
CA ALA A 163 -21.35 -3.19 12.10
C ALA A 163 -21.02 -3.70 13.52
N GLU A 164 -20.38 -4.86 13.65
CA GLU A 164 -19.94 -5.41 14.94
C GLU A 164 -18.79 -4.62 15.58
N LEU A 165 -18.14 -3.69 14.90
CA LEU A 165 -17.05 -2.86 15.47
C LEU A 165 -17.55 -1.61 16.21
N ILE A 166 -18.82 -1.25 16.04
CA ILE A 166 -19.48 -0.06 16.64
C ILE A 166 -20.29 -0.50 17.86
#